data_AF-A0A1Y2ENY6-F1
#
_entry.id   AF-A0A1Y2ENY6-F1
#
_cell.length_a   1.000
_cell.length_b   1.000
_cell.length_c   1.000
_cell.angle_alpha   90.00
_cell.angle_beta   90.00
_cell.angle_gamma   90.00
#
_symmetry.space_group_name_H-M   'P 1'
#
loop_
_entity.id
_entity.type
_entity.pdbx_description
1 polymer ?
#
loop_
_entity_poly.entity_id
_entity_poly.type
_entity_poly.pdbx_seq_one_letter_code
_entity_poly.pdbx_strand_id
1 'polypeptide(L)'
;MDQLEEMLGDEDEEGDGGGGVVRFCFQHAKQAMRERGCFVSPREGRSKWVEFDDWILPDLPVQTKILLRHEMAMPVSAKDEEGYIYVHEMVTRLPTSLRTTHLKLGRSIHPITRLSQWRSQCPSREPIVRAIFPLHSSSSALGGVGVSGALRVAERGTRNHHRWERLVLIEVAGRAEMEMTLLGGGGGGGRKECRDCGRVHLELFEVGEGAFDEWVAEVVERWGRWCADVLG
;
A
#
# COMPACT_ATOMS: atom_id res chain seq x y z
N MET A 1 33.95 -28.62 -10.00
CA MET A 1 32.54 -29.11 -10.05
C MET A 1 31.84 -28.49 -8.84
N ASP A 2 31.62 -27.18 -8.72
CA ASP A 2 31.40 -26.08 -9.71
C ASP A 2 30.18 -26.23 -10.61
N GLN A 3 28.99 -26.52 -10.07
CA GLN A 3 27.73 -26.28 -10.81
C GLN A 3 26.52 -25.89 -9.94
N LEU A 4 26.69 -25.44 -8.68
CA LEU A 4 25.56 -24.99 -7.86
C LEU A 4 25.72 -23.60 -7.21
N GLU A 5 26.91 -23.00 -7.25
CA GLU A 5 27.15 -21.64 -6.77
C GLU A 5 27.13 -20.59 -7.89
N GLU A 6 26.95 -21.00 -9.16
CA GLU A 6 26.99 -20.13 -10.35
C GLU A 6 25.60 -19.81 -10.94
N MET A 7 24.50 -20.22 -10.28
CA MET A 7 23.13 -20.00 -10.76
C MET A 7 22.33 -18.94 -9.99
N LEU A 8 22.94 -18.27 -9.01
CA LEU A 8 22.38 -17.11 -8.32
C LEU A 8 23.10 -15.85 -8.79
N GLY A 9 23.03 -15.60 -10.10
CA GLY A 9 23.44 -14.34 -10.69
C GLY A 9 22.60 -13.21 -10.11
N ASP A 10 23.20 -12.51 -9.16
CA ASP A 10 22.78 -11.21 -8.65
C ASP A 10 22.78 -10.18 -9.80
N GLU A 11 21.63 -10.03 -10.45
CA GLU A 11 21.30 -8.87 -11.28
C GLU A 11 19.85 -8.42 -10.98
N ASP A 12 19.56 -8.11 -9.72
CA ASP A 12 18.48 -7.16 -9.43
C ASP A 12 19.11 -5.79 -9.21
N GLU A 13 19.35 -5.11 -10.35
CA GLU A 13 19.70 -3.70 -10.41
C GLU A 13 18.82 -2.89 -9.46
N GLU A 14 19.48 -2.03 -8.68
CA GLU A 14 18.88 -1.06 -7.79
C GLU A 14 17.81 -0.24 -8.51
N GLY A 15 16.55 -0.59 -8.26
CA GLY A 15 15.42 0.26 -8.60
C GLY A 15 15.40 1.49 -7.72
N ASP A 16 16.21 2.51 -8.06
CA ASP A 16 16.01 3.91 -7.69
C ASP A 16 14.71 4.41 -8.35
N GLY A 17 13.58 3.90 -7.87
CA GLY A 17 12.27 4.41 -8.18
C GLY A 17 12.01 5.61 -7.29
N GLY A 18 12.59 6.76 -7.63
CA GLY A 18 12.30 8.06 -7.02
C GLY A 18 10.80 8.30 -6.96
N GLY A 19 10.17 7.84 -5.88
CA GLY A 19 8.74 7.89 -5.62
C GLY A 19 8.31 9.29 -5.19
N GLY A 20 8.69 10.31 -5.96
CA GLY A 20 8.23 11.67 -5.77
C GLY A 20 6.70 11.68 -5.68
N VAL A 21 6.15 12.28 -4.63
CA VAL A 21 4.72 12.52 -4.55
C VAL A 21 4.39 13.54 -5.65
N VAL A 22 3.70 13.10 -6.69
CA VAL A 22 3.26 13.98 -7.78
C VAL A 22 2.37 15.06 -7.17
N ARG A 23 2.78 16.32 -7.29
CA ARG A 23 2.00 17.47 -6.87
C ARG A 23 1.33 18.08 -8.09
N PHE A 24 0.01 18.18 -8.05
CA PHE A 24 -0.75 18.79 -9.13
C PHE A 24 -0.92 20.29 -8.85
N CYS A 25 -0.77 21.13 -9.88
CA CYS A 25 -1.09 22.54 -9.75
C CYS A 25 -2.61 22.73 -9.63
N PHE A 26 -3.04 23.91 -9.16
CA PHE A 26 -4.47 24.22 -8.97
C PHE A 26 -5.32 24.04 -10.24
N GLN A 27 -4.76 24.24 -11.43
CA GLN A 27 -5.49 24.06 -12.69
C GLN A 27 -5.69 22.58 -13.04
N HIS A 28 -4.64 21.75 -12.90
CA HIS A 28 -4.74 20.30 -13.11
C HIS A 28 -5.62 19.62 -12.05
N ALA A 29 -5.58 20.11 -10.80
CA ALA A 29 -6.45 19.66 -9.72
C ALA A 29 -7.94 19.88 -10.05
N LYS A 30 -8.29 21.08 -10.54
CA LYS A 30 -9.68 21.39 -10.94
C LYS A 30 -10.18 20.51 -12.08
N GLN A 31 -9.35 20.26 -13.09
CA GLN A 31 -9.72 19.41 -14.22
C GLN A 31 -9.94 17.97 -13.76
N ALA A 32 -9.01 17.40 -12.99
CA ALA A 32 -9.12 16.03 -12.47
C ALA A 32 -10.36 15.82 -11.58
N MET A 33 -10.79 16.86 -10.86
CA MET A 33 -11.99 16.81 -10.04
C MET A 33 -13.30 16.97 -10.82
N ARG A 34 -13.26 17.51 -12.04
CA ARG A 34 -14.44 17.71 -12.91
C ARG A 34 -14.92 16.43 -13.57
N GLU A 35 -14.00 15.52 -13.85
CA GLU A 35 -14.30 14.24 -14.47
C GLU A 35 -14.99 13.30 -13.44
N ARG A 36 -16.03 12.59 -13.89
CA ARG A 36 -16.80 11.66 -13.02
C ARG A 36 -16.21 10.25 -12.98
N GLY A 37 -15.35 9.93 -13.95
CA GLY A 37 -14.78 8.61 -14.11
C GLY A 37 -13.69 8.62 -15.17
N CYS A 38 -13.11 7.46 -15.41
CA CYS A 38 -12.12 7.24 -16.45
C CYS A 38 -12.36 5.92 -17.19
N PHE A 39 -11.78 5.82 -18.39
CA PHE A 39 -11.64 4.54 -19.06
C PHE A 39 -10.41 3.82 -18.50
N VAL A 40 -10.63 2.62 -17.99
CA VAL A 40 -9.56 1.70 -17.62
C VAL A 40 -9.35 0.72 -18.76
N SER A 41 -8.10 0.50 -19.14
CA SER A 41 -7.71 -0.44 -20.18
C SER A 41 -7.02 -1.64 -19.51
N PRO A 42 -7.74 -2.73 -19.25
CA PRO A 42 -7.11 -3.95 -18.74
C PRO A 42 -6.11 -4.49 -19.77
N ARG A 43 -5.16 -5.31 -19.31
CA ARG A 43 -4.14 -5.91 -20.19
C ARG A 43 -4.77 -6.83 -21.25
N GLU A 44 -5.88 -7.46 -20.90
CA GLU A 44 -6.69 -8.29 -21.77
C GLU A 44 -8.14 -7.80 -21.72
N GLY A 45 -8.80 -7.68 -22.87
CA GLY A 45 -10.20 -7.26 -22.96
C GLY A 45 -10.42 -5.84 -23.46
N ARG A 46 -11.66 -5.35 -23.27
CA ARG A 46 -12.10 -4.03 -23.75
C ARG A 46 -11.95 -3.00 -22.64
N SER A 47 -11.67 -1.75 -23.03
CA SER A 47 -11.69 -0.65 -22.08
C SER A 47 -13.06 -0.53 -21.42
N LYS A 48 -13.06 -0.30 -20.11
CA LYS A 48 -14.27 -0.19 -19.29
C LYS A 48 -14.35 1.21 -18.70
N TRP A 49 -15.55 1.79 -18.70
CA TRP A 49 -15.79 3.03 -17.97
C TRP A 49 -15.98 2.72 -16.48
N VAL A 50 -15.29 3.46 -15.61
CA VAL A 50 -15.36 3.33 -14.15
C VAL A 50 -15.68 4.70 -13.56
N GLU A 51 -16.72 4.79 -12.74
CA GLU A 51 -17.01 6.01 -12.00
C GLU A 51 -16.11 6.09 -10.76
N PHE A 52 -15.60 7.28 -10.48
CA PHE A 52 -14.68 7.49 -9.35
C PHE A 52 -15.39 7.30 -8.02
N ASP A 53 -16.66 7.69 -7.92
CA ASP A 53 -17.43 7.67 -6.68
C ASP A 53 -17.80 6.24 -6.24
N ASP A 54 -17.70 5.24 -7.13
CA ASP A 54 -17.86 3.82 -6.79
C ASP A 54 -16.70 3.27 -5.94
N TRP A 55 -15.52 3.90 -6.04
CA TRP A 55 -14.28 3.40 -5.45
C TRP A 55 -13.59 4.39 -4.52
N ILE A 56 -13.74 5.70 -4.73
CA ILE A 56 -13.04 6.73 -3.96
C ILE A 56 -14.01 7.34 -2.95
N LEU A 57 -13.64 7.29 -1.66
CA LEU A 57 -14.51 7.86 -0.62
C LEU A 57 -14.66 9.39 -0.75
N PRO A 58 -15.88 9.93 -0.51
CA PRO A 58 -16.21 11.34 -0.72
C PRO A 58 -15.62 12.28 0.32
N ASP A 59 -15.11 11.79 1.44
CA ASP A 59 -14.52 12.56 2.54
C ASP A 59 -12.99 12.66 2.46
N LEU A 60 -12.35 11.93 1.53
CA LEU A 60 -10.89 11.98 1.35
C LEU A 60 -10.39 13.39 0.97
N PRO A 61 -9.14 13.73 1.34
CA PRO A 61 -8.53 15.00 0.96
C PRO A 61 -8.52 15.17 -0.56
N VAL A 62 -8.73 16.39 -1.03
CA VAL A 62 -8.81 16.69 -2.48
C VAL A 62 -7.56 16.21 -3.22
N GLN A 63 -6.38 16.42 -2.63
CA GLN A 63 -5.12 15.96 -3.23
C GLN A 63 -5.04 14.43 -3.34
N THR A 64 -5.52 13.70 -2.32
CA THR A 64 -5.60 12.24 -2.33
C THR A 64 -6.54 11.75 -3.43
N LYS A 65 -7.72 12.37 -3.57
CA LYS A 65 -8.66 12.04 -4.65
C LYS A 65 -8.04 12.24 -6.02
N ILE A 66 -7.35 13.35 -6.24
CA ILE A 66 -6.68 13.63 -7.54
C ILE A 66 -5.62 12.56 -7.83
N LEU A 67 -4.81 12.20 -6.83
CA LEU A 67 -3.78 11.16 -6.98
C LEU A 67 -4.39 9.80 -7.30
N LEU A 68 -5.48 9.41 -6.62
CA LEU A 68 -6.20 8.18 -6.90
C LEU A 68 -6.79 8.18 -8.32
N ARG A 69 -7.49 9.26 -8.71
CA ARG A 69 -8.06 9.40 -10.05
C ARG A 69 -7.01 9.31 -11.15
N HIS A 70 -5.87 9.97 -10.94
CA HIS A 70 -4.74 9.88 -11.86
C HIS A 70 -4.22 8.44 -11.95
N GLU A 71 -3.95 7.79 -10.81
CA GLU A 71 -3.43 6.43 -10.77
C GLU A 71 -4.39 5.41 -11.40
N MET A 72 -5.70 5.56 -11.20
CA MET A 72 -6.74 4.72 -11.82
C MET A 72 -6.77 4.86 -13.34
N ALA A 73 -6.52 6.07 -13.88
CA ALA A 73 -6.53 6.35 -15.31
C ALA A 73 -5.24 5.93 -16.03
N MET A 74 -4.18 5.62 -15.28
CA MET A 74 -2.91 5.19 -15.86
C MET A 74 -3.02 3.77 -16.45
N PRO A 75 -2.39 3.50 -17.61
CA PRO A 75 -2.36 2.16 -18.18
C PRO A 75 -1.66 1.19 -17.21
N VAL A 76 -2.07 -0.08 -17.28
CA VAL A 76 -1.41 -1.17 -16.57
C VAL A 76 0.03 -1.31 -17.06
N SER A 77 0.99 -1.38 -16.13
CA SER A 77 2.40 -1.52 -16.48
C SER A 77 2.67 -2.90 -17.07
N ALA A 78 3.54 -2.99 -18.08
CA ALA A 78 4.01 -4.27 -18.60
C ALA A 78 4.80 -5.09 -17.56
N LYS A 79 5.36 -4.41 -16.55
CA LYS A 79 6.06 -5.01 -15.41
C LYS A 79 5.12 -5.39 -14.26
N ASP A 80 3.81 -5.18 -14.41
CA ASP A 80 2.86 -5.55 -13.37
C ASP A 80 2.59 -7.06 -13.41
N GLU A 81 2.62 -7.69 -12.25
CA GLU A 81 2.52 -9.14 -12.09
C GLU A 81 1.60 -9.51 -10.93
N GLU A 82 1.39 -10.80 -10.71
CA GLU A 82 0.62 -11.32 -9.59
C GLU A 82 1.44 -11.23 -8.30
N GLY A 83 0.86 -10.76 -7.19
CA GLY A 83 1.56 -10.76 -5.91
C GLY A 83 0.70 -10.36 -4.73
N TYR A 84 1.38 -10.15 -3.61
CA TYR A 84 0.74 -9.94 -2.31
C TYR A 84 1.03 -8.55 -1.77
N ILE A 85 0.12 -8.04 -0.94
CA ILE A 85 0.37 -6.86 -0.10
C ILE A 85 0.53 -7.32 1.35
N TYR A 86 1.66 -7.03 1.97
CA TYR A 86 1.86 -7.26 3.39
C TYR A 86 1.61 -5.97 4.18
N VAL A 87 1.11 -6.15 5.41
CA VAL A 87 0.97 -5.07 6.38
C VAL A 87 1.68 -5.49 7.66
N HIS A 88 2.66 -4.69 8.07
CA HIS A 88 3.40 -4.90 9.30
C HIS A 88 3.13 -3.75 10.27
N GLU A 89 2.87 -4.08 11.52
CA GLU A 89 2.89 -3.12 12.61
C GLU A 89 4.32 -3.00 13.14
N MET A 90 4.78 -1.76 13.33
CA MET A 90 6.12 -1.46 13.77
C MET A 90 6.12 -1.14 15.25
N VAL A 91 6.67 -2.04 16.06
CA VAL A 91 6.83 -1.80 17.49
C VAL A 91 7.86 -0.69 17.67
N THR A 92 7.40 0.44 18.21
CA THR A 92 8.26 1.56 18.55
C THR A 92 8.76 1.36 19.97
N ARG A 93 10.09 1.39 20.17
CA ARG A 93 10.71 1.19 21.50
C ARG A 93 10.52 2.37 22.46
N LEU A 94 9.95 3.47 21.98
CA LEU A 94 9.69 4.68 22.75
C LEU A 94 8.17 4.83 22.94
N PRO A 95 7.71 5.21 24.15
CA PRO A 95 6.31 5.53 24.36
C PRO A 95 5.95 6.73 23.50
N THR A 96 5.06 6.52 22.53
CA THR A 96 4.47 7.59 21.75
C THR A 96 3.46 8.29 22.67
N SER A 97 3.54 9.61 22.82
CA SER A 97 2.65 10.38 23.72
C SER A 97 1.19 10.41 23.24
N LEU A 98 0.94 9.89 22.04
CA LEU A 98 -0.37 9.72 21.41
C LEU A 98 -0.65 8.21 21.28
N ARG A 99 -1.93 7.81 21.37
CA ARG A 99 -2.38 6.42 21.14
C ARG A 99 -2.30 6.08 19.65
N THR A 100 -1.08 6.07 19.13
CA THR A 100 -0.76 5.90 17.72
C THR A 100 0.16 4.71 17.53
N THR A 101 -0.05 3.98 16.44
CA THR A 101 0.83 2.92 15.97
C THR A 101 1.41 3.25 14.60
N HIS A 102 2.43 2.51 14.20
CA HIS A 102 3.08 2.68 12.91
C HIS A 102 2.80 1.46 12.03
N LEU A 103 2.20 1.66 10.87
CA LEU A 103 1.93 0.61 9.89
C LEU A 103 2.85 0.77 8.69
N LYS A 104 3.55 -0.31 8.33
CA LYS A 104 4.26 -0.43 7.06
C LYS A 104 3.45 -1.29 6.11
N LEU A 105 3.21 -0.77 4.92
CA LEU A 105 2.59 -1.51 3.84
C LEU A 105 3.63 -1.79 2.76
N GLY A 106 3.44 -2.83 1.97
CA GLY A 106 4.26 -3.03 0.77
C GLY A 106 3.87 -4.26 -0.02
N ARG A 107 4.33 -4.32 -1.27
CA ARG A 107 4.17 -5.51 -2.11
C ARG A 107 5.32 -6.51 -2.01
N SER A 108 5.00 -7.77 -2.26
CA SER A 108 5.98 -8.80 -2.59
C SER A 108 5.31 -10.01 -3.25
N ILE A 109 6.05 -10.70 -4.13
CA ILE A 109 5.71 -12.06 -4.56
C ILE A 109 6.04 -13.12 -3.50
N HIS A 110 6.96 -12.82 -2.57
CA HIS A 110 7.41 -13.70 -1.49
C HIS A 110 7.39 -12.98 -0.13
N PRO A 111 6.20 -12.65 0.40
CA PRO A 111 6.05 -11.74 1.56
C PRO A 111 6.70 -12.28 2.85
N ILE A 112 6.75 -13.60 3.04
CA ILE A 112 7.42 -14.21 4.20
C ILE A 112 8.93 -13.96 4.16
N THR A 113 9.57 -14.17 3.01
CA THR A 113 11.01 -13.89 2.82
C THR A 113 11.31 -12.40 2.92
N ARG A 114 10.39 -11.54 2.48
CA ARG A 114 10.55 -10.08 2.54
C ARG A 114 10.61 -9.54 3.97
N LEU A 115 9.95 -10.22 4.93
CA LEU A 115 9.96 -9.82 6.35
C LEU A 115 11.38 -9.84 6.95
N SER A 116 12.19 -10.85 6.63
CA SER A 116 13.57 -10.95 7.15
C SER A 116 14.49 -9.87 6.56
N GLN A 117 14.28 -9.50 5.29
CA GLN A 117 15.02 -8.43 4.61
C GLN A 117 14.72 -7.04 5.18
N TRP A 118 13.50 -6.77 5.65
CA TRP A 118 13.21 -5.45 6.23
C TRP A 118 14.02 -5.18 7.50
N ARG A 119 14.27 -6.20 8.31
CA ARG A 119 15.04 -6.08 9.56
C ARG A 119 16.47 -5.55 9.32
N SER A 120 17.04 -5.76 8.13
CA SER A 120 18.36 -5.21 7.78
C SER A 120 18.30 -3.79 7.22
N GLN A 121 17.14 -3.31 6.75
CA GLN A 121 17.00 -1.98 6.14
C GLN A 121 16.70 -0.87 7.15
N CYS A 122 16.03 -1.19 8.26
CA CYS A 122 15.70 -0.24 9.31
C CYS A 122 15.81 -0.89 10.71
N PRO A 123 16.90 -0.63 11.46
CA PRO A 123 17.21 -1.35 12.70
C PRO A 123 16.34 -0.97 13.92
N SER A 124 15.56 0.12 13.84
CA SER A 124 14.85 0.70 14.99
C SER A 124 13.43 0.19 15.21
N ARG A 125 12.87 -0.54 14.24
CA ARG A 125 11.46 -0.95 14.25
C ARG A 125 11.35 -2.44 14.03
N GLU A 126 10.90 -3.16 15.05
CA GLU A 126 10.62 -4.59 14.92
C GLU A 126 9.27 -4.79 14.23
N PRO A 127 9.24 -5.42 13.03
CA PRO A 127 7.99 -5.64 12.31
C PRO A 127 7.24 -6.83 12.92
N ILE A 128 5.99 -6.60 13.31
CA ILE A 128 4.99 -7.62 13.62
C ILE A 128 4.11 -7.76 12.38
N VAL A 129 3.98 -8.98 11.86
CA VAL A 129 3.08 -9.24 10.73
C VAL A 129 1.63 -9.11 11.19
N ARG A 130 0.89 -8.18 10.60
CA ARG A 130 -0.57 -8.04 10.83
C ARG A 130 -1.36 -8.89 9.84
N ALA A 131 -1.08 -8.74 8.55
CA ALA A 131 -1.74 -9.51 7.50
C ALA A 131 -0.93 -9.56 6.21
N ILE A 132 -1.26 -10.54 5.37
CA ILE A 132 -0.80 -10.65 3.98
C ILE A 132 -2.04 -10.87 3.11
N PHE A 133 -2.26 -9.98 2.15
CA PHE A 133 -3.39 -9.96 1.24
C PHE A 133 -2.98 -10.50 -0.14
N PRO A 134 -3.90 -11.15 -0.89
CA PRO A 134 -5.30 -11.38 -0.51
C PRO A 134 -5.42 -12.39 0.64
N LEU A 135 -6.44 -12.19 1.48
CA LEU A 135 -6.73 -13.13 2.55
C LEU A 135 -7.30 -14.42 1.95
N HIS A 136 -6.99 -15.55 2.56
CA HIS A 136 -7.58 -16.81 2.17
C HIS A 136 -9.11 -16.81 2.39
N SER A 137 -9.90 -17.40 1.49
CA SER A 137 -11.38 -17.28 1.45
C SER A 137 -12.13 -17.80 2.69
N SER A 138 -11.45 -18.49 3.62
CA SER A 138 -12.00 -18.92 4.91
C SER A 138 -11.49 -18.09 6.11
N SER A 139 -10.83 -16.95 5.89
CA SER A 139 -10.25 -16.08 6.93
C SER A 139 -11.12 -14.89 7.35
N SER A 140 -12.42 -14.87 7.04
CA SER A 140 -13.31 -13.71 7.22
C SER A 140 -13.61 -13.25 8.67
N ALA A 141 -12.86 -13.68 9.69
CA ALA A 141 -13.18 -13.31 11.08
C ALA A 141 -12.03 -12.74 11.93
N LEU A 142 -10.74 -12.95 11.59
CA LEU A 142 -9.63 -12.61 12.50
C LEU A 142 -8.32 -12.21 11.77
N GLY A 143 -8.41 -11.31 10.78
CA GLY A 143 -7.19 -10.68 10.22
C GLY A 143 -6.19 -11.65 9.60
N GLY A 144 -6.65 -12.76 9.02
CA GLY A 144 -5.78 -13.76 8.39
C GLY A 144 -5.04 -14.70 9.35
N VAL A 145 -5.25 -14.63 10.67
CA VAL A 145 -4.68 -15.58 11.62
C VAL A 145 -5.65 -16.72 11.88
N GLY A 146 -5.24 -17.95 11.57
CA GLY A 146 -6.04 -19.15 11.81
C GLY A 146 -6.17 -19.50 13.29
N VAL A 147 -7.07 -20.43 13.61
CA VAL A 147 -7.29 -20.97 14.98
C VAL A 147 -6.00 -21.50 15.62
N SER A 148 -4.99 -21.86 14.82
CA SER A 148 -3.67 -22.31 15.26
C SER A 148 -2.64 -21.18 15.47
N GLY A 149 -3.01 -19.91 15.33
CA GLY A 149 -2.07 -18.78 15.35
C GLY A 149 -1.21 -18.65 14.08
N ALA A 150 -1.39 -19.54 13.10
CA ALA A 150 -0.69 -19.51 11.83
C ALA A 150 -1.32 -18.49 10.86
N LEU A 151 -0.47 -17.72 10.20
CA LEU A 151 -0.88 -16.78 9.16
C LEU A 151 -1.40 -17.54 7.93
N ARG A 152 -2.64 -17.28 7.53
CA ARG A 152 -3.32 -17.90 6.39
C ARG A 152 -3.30 -16.94 5.21
N VAL A 153 -2.30 -17.13 4.35
CA VAL A 153 -2.15 -16.41 3.08
C VAL A 153 -2.96 -17.13 2.00
N ALA A 154 -3.56 -16.38 1.06
CA ALA A 154 -4.15 -17.00 -0.12
C ALA A 154 -3.11 -17.78 -0.93
N GLU A 155 -3.55 -18.80 -1.67
CA GLU A 155 -2.67 -19.61 -2.52
C GLU A 155 -2.13 -18.83 -3.74
N ARG A 156 -2.85 -17.78 -4.13
CA ARG A 156 -2.55 -16.93 -5.28
C ARG A 156 -2.61 -15.46 -4.87
N GLY A 157 -1.75 -14.67 -5.48
CA GLY A 157 -1.74 -13.22 -5.32
C GLY A 157 -2.82 -12.55 -6.15
N THR A 158 -2.93 -11.24 -6.01
CA THR A 158 -3.78 -10.42 -6.89
C THR A 158 -2.96 -9.97 -8.09
N ARG A 159 -3.56 -9.98 -9.28
CA ARG A 159 -2.98 -9.37 -10.48
C ARG A 159 -2.76 -7.87 -10.27
N ASN A 160 -1.81 -7.31 -10.99
CA ASN A 160 -1.54 -5.87 -10.97
C ASN A 160 -1.14 -5.37 -9.57
N HIS A 161 -0.27 -6.12 -8.87
CA HIS A 161 0.07 -5.83 -7.48
C HIS A 161 0.79 -4.48 -7.30
N HIS A 162 1.48 -3.97 -8.33
CA HIS A 162 2.16 -2.67 -8.26
C HIS A 162 1.14 -1.54 -8.23
N ARG A 163 0.13 -1.62 -9.12
CA ARG A 163 -1.00 -0.71 -9.11
C ARG A 163 -1.77 -0.81 -7.78
N TRP A 164 -1.99 -2.03 -7.29
CA TRP A 164 -2.65 -2.27 -6.02
C TRP A 164 -1.93 -1.58 -4.86
N GLU A 165 -0.62 -1.79 -4.72
CA GLU A 165 0.19 -1.12 -3.70
C GLU A 165 0.05 0.40 -3.82
N ARG A 166 0.19 0.95 -5.03
CA ARG A 166 0.20 2.39 -5.21
C ARG A 166 -1.12 3.05 -4.80
N LEU A 167 -2.26 2.46 -5.18
CA LEU A 167 -3.59 2.95 -4.80
C LEU A 167 -3.80 2.92 -3.29
N VAL A 168 -3.42 1.80 -2.65
CA VAL A 168 -3.46 1.65 -1.20
C VAL A 168 -2.60 2.70 -0.51
N LEU A 169 -1.35 2.87 -0.93
CA LEU A 169 -0.43 3.85 -0.31
C LEU A 169 -0.93 5.29 -0.44
N ILE A 170 -1.57 5.65 -1.56
CA ILE A 170 -2.14 6.99 -1.75
C ILE A 170 -3.29 7.21 -0.76
N GLU A 171 -4.22 6.26 -0.66
CA GLU A 171 -5.40 6.43 0.19
C GLU A 171 -5.05 6.38 1.69
N VAL A 172 -4.22 5.42 2.10
CA VAL A 172 -3.74 5.30 3.48
C VAL A 172 -3.00 6.58 3.90
N ALA A 173 -2.19 7.18 3.02
CA ALA A 173 -1.55 8.46 3.32
C ALA A 173 -2.57 9.57 3.61
N GLY A 174 -3.63 9.67 2.80
CA GLY A 174 -4.65 10.71 2.95
C GLY A 174 -5.47 10.53 4.23
N ARG A 175 -5.88 9.29 4.55
CA ARG A 175 -6.64 9.00 5.77
C ARG A 175 -5.79 9.18 7.04
N ALA A 176 -4.54 8.74 7.02
CA ALA A 176 -3.60 8.95 8.14
C ALA A 176 -3.38 10.44 8.42
N GLU A 177 -3.26 11.28 7.38
CA GLU A 177 -3.15 12.74 7.54
C GLU A 177 -4.39 13.34 8.21
N MET A 178 -5.59 12.91 7.81
CA MET A 178 -6.85 13.33 8.44
C MET A 178 -6.93 12.91 9.91
N GLU A 179 -6.63 11.64 10.20
CA GLU A 179 -6.68 11.08 11.55
C GLU A 179 -5.69 11.78 12.49
N MET A 180 -4.44 11.97 12.06
CA MET A 180 -3.43 12.67 12.84
C MET A 180 -3.79 14.14 13.08
N THR A 181 -4.44 14.79 12.12
CA THR A 181 -4.98 16.15 12.31
C THR A 181 -6.06 16.18 13.38
N LEU A 182 -6.96 15.18 13.42
CA LEU A 182 -8.01 15.07 14.43
C LEU A 182 -7.47 14.77 15.83
N LEU A 183 -6.41 13.97 15.92
CA LEU A 183 -5.74 13.64 17.19
C LEU A 183 -4.88 14.79 17.75
N GLY A 184 -4.91 15.98 17.13
CA GLY A 184 -4.09 17.13 17.53
C GLY A 184 -2.60 16.95 17.23
N GLY A 185 -2.25 15.93 16.44
CA GLY A 185 -0.95 15.82 15.79
C GLY A 185 -0.76 16.99 14.82
N GLY A 186 0.44 17.55 14.76
CA GLY A 186 0.74 18.66 13.87
C GLY A 186 0.49 18.26 12.42
N GLY A 187 -0.64 18.70 11.85
CA GLY A 187 -1.06 18.53 10.45
C GLY A 187 -0.20 19.31 9.46
N GLY A 188 1.12 19.27 9.63
CA GLY A 188 2.05 20.09 8.89
C GLY A 188 3.41 19.42 8.76
N GLY A 189 3.73 19.04 7.53
CA GLY A 189 5.10 18.78 7.12
C GLY A 189 5.22 17.44 6.42
N GLY A 190 5.49 17.50 5.12
CA GLY A 190 5.67 16.33 4.27
C GLY A 190 6.61 15.27 4.86
N ARG A 191 6.53 14.08 4.28
CA ARG A 191 7.26 12.88 4.72
C ARG A 191 8.71 13.23 5.09
N LYS A 192 9.05 12.99 6.36
CA LYS A 192 10.38 13.27 6.92
C LYS A 192 11.30 12.09 6.66
N GLU A 193 12.60 12.38 6.62
CA GLU A 193 13.62 11.34 6.65
C GLU A 193 13.53 10.57 7.96
N CYS A 194 13.63 9.25 7.86
CA CYS A 194 13.68 8.36 9.01
C CYS A 194 14.92 8.67 9.83
N ARG A 195 14.75 8.86 11.15
CA ARG A 195 15.87 9.17 12.05
C ARG A 195 16.91 8.06 12.13
N ASP A 196 16.52 6.83 11.81
CA ASP A 196 17.34 5.64 12.01
C ASP A 196 18.09 5.19 10.75
N CYS A 197 17.53 5.45 9.55
CA CYS A 197 18.16 5.05 8.28
C CYS A 197 18.33 6.19 7.27
N GLY A 198 17.87 7.41 7.58
CA GLY A 198 17.98 8.60 6.73
C GLY A 198 17.10 8.61 5.49
N ARG A 199 16.31 7.56 5.22
CA ARG A 199 15.45 7.47 4.02
C ARG A 199 14.04 8.01 4.29
N VAL A 200 13.39 8.54 3.27
CA VAL A 200 11.97 8.90 3.32
C VAL A 200 11.13 7.65 3.05
N HIS A 201 10.48 7.11 4.07
CA HIS A 201 9.59 5.96 3.92
C HIS A 201 8.22 6.44 3.42
N LEU A 202 7.90 6.12 2.17
CA LEU A 202 6.59 6.44 1.59
C LEU A 202 5.53 5.45 2.06
N GLU A 203 5.98 4.27 2.46
CA GLU A 203 5.17 3.13 2.82
C GLU A 203 5.02 2.90 4.34
N LEU A 204 5.41 3.88 5.16
CA LEU A 204 5.32 3.84 6.61
C LEU A 204 4.44 4.98 7.11
N PHE A 205 3.37 4.63 7.82
CA PHE A 205 2.33 5.57 8.25
C PHE A 205 2.17 5.54 9.76
N GLU A 206 2.03 6.72 10.36
CA GLU A 206 1.60 6.88 11.74
C GLU A 206 0.08 7.04 11.74
N VAL A 207 -0.62 6.21 12.49
CA VAL A 207 -2.09 6.10 12.54
C VAL A 207 -2.55 5.86 13.98
N GLY A 208 -3.84 5.99 14.25
CA GLY A 208 -4.44 5.62 15.52
C GLY A 208 -4.24 4.14 15.86
N GLU A 209 -4.12 3.82 17.15
CA GLU A 209 -4.21 2.43 17.62
C GLU A 209 -5.53 1.79 17.15
N GLY A 210 -5.47 0.59 16.56
CA GLY A 210 -6.64 -0.10 16.01
C GLY A 210 -6.98 0.24 14.56
N ALA A 211 -6.34 1.26 13.95
CA ALA A 211 -6.59 1.67 12.57
C ALA A 211 -6.49 0.53 11.53
N PHE A 212 -5.66 -0.49 11.81
CA PHE A 212 -5.58 -1.68 10.96
C PHE A 212 -6.95 -2.34 10.75
N ASP A 213 -7.61 -2.66 11.87
CA ASP A 213 -8.88 -3.36 11.91
C ASP A 213 -10.06 -2.43 11.58
N GLU A 214 -9.93 -1.13 11.84
CA GLU A 214 -10.99 -0.14 11.59
C GLU A 214 -11.13 0.24 10.12
N TRP A 215 -10.02 0.44 9.40
CA TRP A 215 -10.10 0.97 8.04
C TRP A 215 -8.98 0.56 7.08
N VAL A 216 -7.77 0.25 7.55
CA VAL A 216 -6.65 -0.07 6.63
C VAL A 216 -6.91 -1.38 5.90
N ALA A 217 -7.39 -2.42 6.59
CA ALA A 217 -7.73 -3.69 5.96
C ALA A 217 -8.79 -3.52 4.85
N GLU A 218 -9.82 -2.71 5.11
CA GLU A 218 -10.86 -2.36 4.11
C GLU A 218 -10.23 -1.73 2.86
N VAL A 219 -9.36 -0.74 3.05
CA VAL A 219 -8.68 -0.05 1.93
C VAL A 219 -7.87 -1.04 1.09
N VAL A 220 -7.10 -1.92 1.74
CA VAL A 220 -6.29 -2.92 1.05
C VAL A 220 -7.17 -3.89 0.26
N GLU A 221 -8.25 -4.40 0.86
CA GLU A 221 -9.17 -5.33 0.21
C GLU A 221 -9.97 -4.69 -0.92
N ARG A 222 -10.47 -3.47 -0.75
CA ARG A 222 -11.20 -2.75 -1.80
C ARG A 222 -10.32 -2.53 -3.03
N TRP A 223 -9.11 -2.02 -2.87
CA TRP A 223 -8.22 -1.85 -4.02
C TRP A 223 -7.74 -3.19 -4.60
N GLY A 224 -7.65 -4.24 -3.78
CA GLY A 224 -7.37 -5.59 -4.27
C GLY A 224 -8.48 -6.09 -5.19
N ARG A 225 -9.75 -5.90 -4.79
CA ARG A 225 -10.91 -6.21 -5.64
C ARG A 225 -10.94 -5.38 -6.92
N TRP A 226 -10.58 -4.09 -6.84
CA TRP A 226 -10.47 -3.27 -8.04
C TRP A 226 -9.43 -3.83 -9.03
N CYS A 227 -8.23 -4.15 -8.54
CA CYS A 227 -7.18 -4.72 -9.39
C CYS A 227 -7.56 -6.10 -9.96
N ALA A 228 -8.32 -6.91 -9.22
CA ALA A 228 -8.79 -8.22 -9.65
C ALA A 228 -9.96 -8.15 -10.65
N ASP A 229 -10.99 -7.35 -10.34
CA ASP A 229 -12.29 -7.40 -11.04
C ASP A 229 -12.40 -6.35 -12.15
N VAL A 230 -11.63 -5.27 -12.06
CA VAL A 230 -11.70 -4.14 -12.99
C VAL A 230 -10.53 -4.13 -13.97
N LEU A 231 -9.32 -4.50 -13.51
CA LEU A 231 -8.13 -4.58 -14.36
C LEU A 231 -7.74 -6.01 -14.77
N GLY A 232 -8.24 -7.02 -14.07
CA GLY A 232 -7.80 -8.41 -14.19
C GLY A 232 -8.32 -9.15 -15.41
#